data_AF-A0A529ZG70-F1
#
_entry.id   AF-A0A529ZG70-F1
#
_cell.length_a   1.000
_cell.length_b   1.000
_cell.length_c   1.000
_cell.angle_alpha   90.00
_cell.angle_beta   90.00
_cell.angle_gamma   90.00
#
_symmetry.space_group_name_H-M   'P 1'
#
loop_
_entity.id
_entity.type
_entity.pdbx_description
1 polymer ?
#
loop_
_entity_poly.entity_id
_entity_poly.type
_entity_poly.pdbx_seq_one_letter_code
_entity_poly.pdbx_strand_id
1 'polypeptide(L)'
;PQRWHQLLAAEREVVLEPAGANDPSIAYAVVWKHKPNLLSGLPNLRAIFSVGAGVDHIFADPGLPDVPIVRVVADNLTQYMTEYVVWRVLDHHRHGMLYRAQQPKKTWHEPPQRPAGDISVGIMGLGHLGRAAASVLLSLGFAVNGWSRT
;
A
#
# COMPACT_ATOMS: atom_id res chain seq x y z
N PRO A 1 13.82 -4.93 6.97
CA PRO A 1 14.10 -4.56 8.40
C PRO A 1 15.50 -3.96 8.61
N GLN A 2 16.57 -4.65 8.20
CA GLN A 2 17.96 -4.22 8.45
C GLN A 2 18.31 -2.85 7.83
N ARG A 3 17.88 -2.57 6.60
CA ARG A 3 18.11 -1.26 5.95
C ARG A 3 17.45 -0.11 6.71
N TRP A 4 16.22 -0.29 7.21
CA TRP A 4 15.51 0.71 8.01
C TRP A 4 16.23 0.96 9.33
N HIS A 5 16.65 -0.10 10.01
CA HIS A 5 17.45 0.02 11.22
C HIS A 5 18.73 0.80 10.96
N GLN A 6 19.49 0.46 9.91
CA GLN A 6 20.73 1.17 9.57
C GLN A 6 20.51 2.67 9.31
N LEU A 7 19.46 3.03 8.57
CA LEU A 7 19.15 4.43 8.26
C LEU A 7 18.73 5.23 9.50
N LEU A 8 17.89 4.65 10.36
CA LEU A 8 17.43 5.31 11.58
C LEU A 8 18.51 5.35 12.67
N ALA A 9 19.29 4.28 12.79
CA ALA A 9 20.38 4.15 13.76
C ALA A 9 21.56 5.09 13.48
N ALA A 10 21.62 5.69 12.28
CA ALA A 10 22.61 6.70 11.95
C ALA A 10 22.45 7.99 12.78
N GLU A 11 21.24 8.30 13.24
CA GLU A 11 20.94 9.55 13.95
C GLU A 11 20.31 9.34 15.33
N ARG A 12 19.75 8.15 15.61
CA ARG A 12 19.02 7.87 16.85
C ARG A 12 19.34 6.47 17.38
N GLU A 13 19.13 6.25 18.67
CA GLU A 13 19.10 4.90 19.21
C GLU A 13 17.85 4.16 18.69
N VAL A 14 18.06 2.96 18.16
CA VAL A 14 16.99 2.13 17.59
C VAL A 14 17.11 0.74 18.17
N VAL A 15 16.01 0.26 18.75
CA VAL A 15 15.86 -1.13 19.20
C VAL A 15 14.83 -1.84 18.32
N LEU A 16 15.00 -3.14 18.11
CA LEU A 16 14.08 -3.95 17.30
C LEU A 16 12.92 -4.52 18.13
N GLU A 17 13.13 -4.72 19.43
CA GLU A 17 12.15 -5.21 20.38
C GLU A 17 12.30 -4.43 21.70
N PRO A 18 11.23 -4.25 22.48
CA PRO A 18 11.31 -3.65 23.82
C PRO A 18 12.18 -4.49 24.76
N ALA A 19 12.82 -3.83 25.73
CA ALA A 19 13.63 -4.49 26.76
C ALA A 19 12.80 -5.36 27.73
N GLY A 20 11.47 -5.16 27.77
CA GLY A 20 10.55 -5.92 28.59
C GLY A 20 9.09 -5.54 28.33
N ALA A 21 8.18 -6.08 29.14
CA ALA A 21 6.74 -5.84 28.98
C ALA A 21 6.31 -4.38 29.26
N ASN A 22 7.11 -3.63 30.00
CA ASN A 22 6.89 -2.21 30.32
C ASN A 22 8.19 -1.44 30.10
N ASP A 23 8.45 -1.02 28.86
CA ASP A 23 9.71 -0.37 28.50
C ASP A 23 9.55 1.15 28.40
N PRO A 24 10.04 1.93 29.39
CA PRO A 24 9.93 3.38 29.38
C PRO A 24 10.96 4.06 28.45
N SER A 25 11.94 3.33 27.91
CA SER A 25 12.98 3.92 27.04
C SER A 25 12.44 4.30 25.65
N ILE A 26 11.33 3.70 25.23
CA ILE A 26 10.78 3.85 23.88
C ILE A 26 9.75 5.00 23.85
N ALA A 27 10.11 6.09 23.17
CA ALA A 27 9.24 7.24 22.96
C ALA A 27 8.51 7.23 21.60
N TYR A 28 9.01 6.49 20.62
CA TYR A 28 8.45 6.43 19.27
C TYR A 28 8.50 5.00 18.73
N ALA A 29 7.42 4.57 18.09
CA ALA A 29 7.34 3.23 17.48
C ALA A 29 7.20 3.35 15.97
N VAL A 30 8.05 2.64 15.22
CA VAL A 30 7.91 2.47 13.76
C VAL A 30 7.39 1.07 13.50
N VAL A 31 6.15 0.95 13.01
CA VAL A 31 5.42 -0.33 13.01
C VAL A 31 4.92 -0.76 11.63
N TRP A 32 4.91 -2.07 11.45
CA TRP A 32 4.20 -2.77 10.38
C TRP A 32 3.74 -4.12 10.91
N LYS A 33 2.42 -4.31 11.05
CA LYS A 33 1.83 -5.54 11.62
C LYS A 33 2.53 -6.01 12.90
N HIS A 34 2.61 -5.14 13.90
CA HIS A 34 3.22 -5.45 15.20
C HIS A 34 2.42 -6.52 15.95
N LYS A 35 3.04 -7.12 16.97
CA LYS A 35 2.38 -8.10 17.85
C LYS A 35 1.24 -7.41 18.63
N PRO A 36 0.06 -8.03 18.79
CA PRO A 36 -1.04 -7.44 19.56
C PRO A 36 -0.59 -7.01 20.97
N ASN A 37 -1.10 -5.87 21.45
CA ASN A 37 -0.77 -5.30 22.77
C ASN A 37 0.71 -4.97 22.99
N LEU A 38 1.57 -4.98 21.96
CA LEU A 38 2.97 -4.58 22.15
C LEU A 38 3.07 -3.09 22.50
N LEU A 39 2.20 -2.26 21.92
CA LEU A 39 2.24 -0.81 22.09
C LEU A 39 1.71 -0.35 23.46
N SER A 40 0.82 -1.12 24.10
CA SER A 40 0.34 -0.79 25.45
C SER A 40 1.42 -0.94 26.53
N GLY A 41 2.44 -1.75 26.26
CA GLY A 41 3.62 -1.92 27.13
C GLY A 41 4.67 -0.79 27.03
N LEU A 42 4.38 0.29 26.30
CA LEU A 42 5.31 1.40 26.08
C LEU A 42 4.79 2.67 26.78
N PRO A 43 5.03 2.83 28.10
CA PRO A 43 4.39 3.88 28.90
C PRO A 43 4.78 5.31 28.49
N ASN A 44 5.93 5.47 27.84
CA ASN A 44 6.42 6.79 27.37
C ASN A 44 6.21 6.99 25.87
N LEU A 45 5.40 6.16 25.21
CA LEU A 45 5.13 6.29 23.79
C LEU A 45 4.44 7.62 23.49
N ARG A 46 4.94 8.35 22.49
CA ARG A 46 4.45 9.69 22.10
C ARG A 46 3.87 9.73 20.70
N ALA A 47 4.28 8.83 19.81
CA ALA A 47 3.71 8.69 18.47
C ALA A 47 4.05 7.33 17.86
N ILE A 48 3.18 6.89 16.93
CA ILE A 48 3.33 5.66 16.14
C ILE A 48 3.48 6.05 14.67
N PHE A 49 4.55 5.57 14.02
CA PHE A 49 4.80 5.76 12.60
C PHE A 49 4.51 4.45 11.85
N SER A 50 3.49 4.45 11.00
CA SER A 50 3.19 3.31 10.13
C SER A 50 4.11 3.32 8.92
N VAL A 51 4.74 2.18 8.62
CA VAL A 51 5.64 2.04 7.46
C VAL A 51 4.89 2.05 6.11
N GLY A 52 3.57 1.89 6.10
CA GLY A 52 2.78 1.96 4.87
C GLY A 52 1.61 2.94 4.93
N ALA A 53 0.95 3.09 3.77
CA ALA A 53 -0.20 3.99 3.64
C ALA A 53 -1.46 3.47 4.35
N GLY A 54 -1.61 2.15 4.47
CA GLY A 54 -2.71 1.49 5.18
C GLY A 54 -2.39 1.30 6.66
N VAL A 55 -3.26 1.82 7.52
CA VAL A 55 -3.09 1.84 8.99
C VAL A 55 -4.09 0.92 9.70
N ASP A 56 -4.93 0.19 8.98
CA ASP A 56 -6.00 -0.66 9.53
C ASP A 56 -5.47 -1.68 10.54
N HIS A 57 -4.27 -2.21 10.29
CA HIS A 57 -3.60 -3.16 11.18
C HIS A 57 -3.21 -2.56 12.55
N ILE A 58 -3.05 -1.24 12.64
CA ILE A 58 -2.75 -0.54 13.90
C ILE A 58 -4.05 -0.39 14.70
N PHE A 59 -5.13 0.04 14.05
CA PHE A 59 -6.45 0.21 14.67
C PHE A 59 -7.12 -1.12 15.06
N ALA A 60 -6.67 -2.24 14.48
CA ALA A 60 -7.12 -3.57 14.87
C ALA A 60 -6.54 -4.05 16.21
N ASP A 61 -5.55 -3.34 16.78
CA ASP A 61 -4.96 -3.70 18.08
C ASP A 61 -5.86 -3.18 19.23
N PRO A 62 -6.43 -4.07 20.08
CA PRO A 62 -7.23 -3.64 21.22
C PRO A 62 -6.45 -2.82 22.24
N GLY A 63 -5.13 -3.03 22.33
CA GLY A 63 -4.23 -2.33 23.24
C GLY A 63 -3.63 -1.06 22.65
N LEU A 64 -4.20 -0.49 21.59
CA LEU A 64 -3.68 0.71 20.95
C LEU A 64 -3.72 1.91 21.93
N PRO A 65 -2.57 2.49 22.31
CA PRO A 65 -2.55 3.69 23.15
C PRO A 65 -3.06 4.91 22.40
N ASP A 66 -3.62 5.87 23.15
CA ASP A 66 -4.13 7.15 22.62
C ASP A 66 -2.97 8.12 22.34
N VAL A 67 -2.24 7.85 21.26
CA VAL A 67 -1.13 8.68 20.77
C VAL A 67 -1.27 8.93 19.27
N PRO A 68 -0.72 10.03 18.74
CA PRO A 68 -0.74 10.32 17.31
C PRO A 68 -0.20 9.18 16.44
N ILE A 69 -0.97 8.81 15.41
CA ILE A 69 -0.55 7.86 14.37
C ILE A 69 -0.21 8.63 13.11
N VAL A 70 1.04 8.52 12.69
CA VAL A 70 1.57 9.09 11.46
C VAL A 70 1.69 8.00 10.42
N ARG A 71 1.06 8.19 9.26
CA ARG A 71 1.18 7.26 8.12
C ARG A 71 2.19 7.78 7.11
N VAL A 72 2.89 6.87 6.44
CA VAL A 72 3.74 7.25 5.30
C VAL A 72 2.88 7.80 4.17
N VAL A 73 3.22 9.01 3.74
CA VAL A 73 2.80 9.61 2.47
C VAL A 73 4.08 9.89 1.71
N ALA A 74 4.26 9.23 0.57
CA ALA A 74 5.44 9.41 -0.25
C ALA A 74 5.02 9.40 -1.72
N ASP A 75 5.52 10.36 -2.49
CA ASP A 75 5.13 10.52 -3.90
C ASP A 75 5.52 9.31 -4.75
N ASN A 76 6.64 8.66 -4.40
CA ASN A 76 7.06 7.42 -5.05
C ASN A 76 6.04 6.27 -4.83
N LEU A 77 5.37 6.22 -3.68
CA LEU A 77 4.34 5.20 -3.41
C LEU A 77 3.12 5.40 -4.33
N THR A 78 2.70 6.66 -4.53
CA THR A 78 1.61 7.00 -5.44
C THR A 78 1.93 6.59 -6.87
N GLN A 79 3.16 6.88 -7.30
CA GLN A 79 3.65 6.48 -8.61
C GLN A 79 3.66 4.95 -8.77
N TYR A 80 4.26 4.21 -7.83
CA TYR A 80 4.30 2.73 -7.90
C TYR A 80 2.92 2.10 -7.94
N MET A 81 1.97 2.64 -7.16
CA MET A 81 0.60 2.13 -7.17
C MET A 81 -0.13 2.45 -8.48
N THR A 82 0.12 3.64 -9.04
CA THR A 82 -0.43 4.04 -10.34
C THR A 82 0.10 3.11 -11.44
N GLU A 83 1.41 2.88 -11.48
CA GLU A 83 2.06 1.96 -12.42
C GLU A 83 1.49 0.54 -12.30
N TYR A 84 1.36 0.03 -11.07
CA TYR A 84 0.79 -1.29 -10.84
C TYR A 84 -0.65 -1.40 -11.35
N VAL A 85 -1.53 -0.44 -11.01
CA VAL A 85 -2.93 -0.46 -11.43
C VAL A 85 -3.03 -0.40 -12.95
N VAL A 86 -2.31 0.53 -13.59
CA VAL A 86 -2.29 0.68 -15.05
C VAL A 86 -1.78 -0.59 -15.73
N TRP A 87 -0.69 -1.18 -15.22
CA TRP A 87 -0.16 -2.45 -15.73
C TRP A 87 -1.21 -3.56 -15.66
N ARG A 88 -1.90 -3.74 -14.53
CA ARG A 88 -2.92 -4.78 -14.39
C ARG A 88 -4.11 -4.57 -15.32
N VAL A 89 -4.56 -3.32 -15.48
CA VAL A 89 -5.67 -2.99 -16.41
C VAL A 89 -5.26 -3.29 -17.85
N LEU A 90 -4.08 -2.85 -18.28
CA LEU A 90 -3.61 -3.10 -19.65
C LEU A 90 -3.34 -4.58 -19.90
N ASP A 91 -2.72 -5.28 -18.95
CA ASP A 91 -2.47 -6.72 -19.04
C ASP A 91 -3.77 -7.52 -19.21
N HIS A 92 -4.83 -7.13 -18.51
CA HIS A 92 -6.15 -7.73 -18.70
C HIS A 92 -6.78 -7.33 -20.04
N HIS A 93 -6.82 -6.04 -20.34
CA HIS A 93 -7.44 -5.48 -21.56
C HIS A 93 -6.81 -6.03 -22.85
N ARG A 94 -5.49 -6.24 -22.85
CA ARG A 94 -4.71 -6.75 -23.99
C ARG A 94 -4.56 -8.28 -23.99
N HIS A 95 -5.42 -8.98 -23.26
CA HIS A 95 -5.46 -10.45 -23.19
C HIS A 95 -4.12 -11.09 -22.77
N GLY A 96 -3.32 -10.42 -21.93
CA GLY A 96 -1.99 -10.89 -21.54
C GLY A 96 -1.99 -12.28 -20.91
N MET A 97 -3.01 -12.61 -20.10
CA MET A 97 -3.17 -13.96 -19.53
C MET A 97 -3.39 -15.02 -20.62
N LEU A 98 -4.22 -14.72 -21.63
CA LEU A 98 -4.49 -15.64 -22.74
C LEU A 98 -3.21 -15.91 -23.52
N TYR A 99 -2.48 -14.86 -23.90
CA TYR A 99 -1.25 -15.03 -24.68
C TYR A 99 -0.15 -15.75 -23.90
N ARG A 100 0.00 -15.49 -22.60
CA ARG A 100 0.91 -16.27 -21.74
C ARG A 100 0.53 -17.75 -21.67
N ALA A 101 -0.76 -18.09 -21.72
CA ALA A 101 -1.21 -19.49 -21.75
C ALA A 101 -1.04 -20.16 -23.13
N GLN A 102 -1.12 -19.39 -24.22
CA GLN A 102 -0.90 -19.87 -25.58
C GLN A 102 0.59 -20.10 -25.90
N GLN A 103 1.47 -19.25 -25.39
CA GLN A 103 2.91 -19.26 -25.68
C GLN A 103 3.58 -20.64 -25.46
N PRO A 104 3.46 -21.32 -24.30
CA PRO A 104 4.09 -22.64 -24.12
C PRO A 104 3.47 -23.73 -25.02
N LYS A 105 2.23 -23.52 -25.49
CA LYS A 105 1.52 -24.44 -26.40
C LYS A 105 1.83 -24.17 -27.87
N LYS A 106 2.58 -23.10 -28.17
CA LYS A 106 2.85 -22.61 -29.53
C LYS A 106 1.57 -22.38 -30.34
N THR A 107 0.50 -21.98 -29.65
CA THR A 107 -0.75 -21.62 -30.30
C THR A 107 -0.68 -20.18 -30.78
N TRP A 108 -1.11 -19.95 -32.02
CA TRP A 108 -1.32 -18.61 -32.56
C TRP A 108 -2.82 -18.38 -32.72
N HIS A 109 -3.43 -17.71 -31.75
CA HIS A 109 -4.84 -17.34 -31.80
C HIS A 109 -5.05 -15.95 -31.22
N GLU A 110 -5.48 -15.01 -32.07
CA GLU A 110 -5.77 -13.63 -31.72
C GLU A 110 -7.29 -13.41 -31.66
N PRO A 111 -7.88 -13.18 -30.46
CA PRO A 111 -9.27 -12.80 -30.35
C PRO A 111 -9.47 -11.32 -30.74
N PRO A 112 -10.69 -10.93 -31.14
CA PRO A 112 -11.03 -9.53 -31.37
C PRO A 112 -10.75 -8.66 -30.14
N GLN A 113 -10.07 -7.54 -30.34
CA GLN A 113 -9.73 -6.62 -29.26
C GLN A 113 -10.58 -5.34 -29.35
N ARG A 114 -11.25 -4.99 -28.27
CA ARG A 114 -12.00 -3.73 -28.17
C ARG A 114 -11.05 -2.55 -27.88
N PRO A 115 -11.38 -1.32 -28.32
CA PRO A 115 -10.68 -0.12 -27.89
C PRO A 115 -10.90 0.15 -26.38
N ALA A 116 -10.02 0.95 -25.77
CA ALA A 116 -10.10 1.28 -24.34
C ALA A 116 -11.43 1.96 -23.95
N GLY A 117 -11.99 2.79 -24.84
CA GLY A 117 -13.24 3.51 -24.61
C GLY A 117 -14.47 2.62 -24.44
N ASP A 118 -14.41 1.38 -24.90
CA ASP A 118 -15.48 0.39 -24.74
C ASP A 118 -15.38 -0.38 -23.40
N ILE A 119 -14.38 -0.05 -22.59
CA ILE A 119 -14.07 -0.74 -21.34
C ILE A 119 -14.21 0.22 -20.17
N SER A 120 -15.01 -0.19 -19.19
CA SER A 120 -15.19 0.50 -17.92
C SER A 120 -14.29 -0.09 -16.84
N VAL A 121 -13.49 0.75 -16.19
CA VAL A 121 -12.66 0.39 -15.03
C VAL A 121 -13.31 0.94 -13.76
N GLY A 122 -13.61 0.07 -12.81
CA GLY A 122 -14.14 0.44 -11.49
C GLY A 122 -13.01 0.60 -10.46
N ILE A 123 -12.99 1.73 -9.75
CA ILE A 123 -12.05 2.02 -8.66
C ILE A 123 -12.82 2.22 -7.36
N MET A 124 -12.66 1.28 -6.42
CA MET A 124 -13.22 1.38 -5.07
C MET A 124 -12.18 2.02 -4.15
N GLY A 125 -12.44 3.26 -3.72
CA GLY A 125 -11.53 4.07 -2.91
C GLY A 125 -10.88 5.20 -3.71
N LEU A 126 -11.54 6.36 -3.79
CA LEU A 126 -11.00 7.57 -4.42
C LEU A 126 -10.19 8.46 -3.45
N GLY A 127 -9.27 7.84 -2.73
CA GLY A 127 -8.23 8.54 -1.96
C GLY A 127 -7.09 9.04 -2.86
N HIS A 128 -5.95 9.39 -2.26
CA HIS A 128 -4.79 9.89 -2.99
C HIS A 128 -4.30 8.92 -4.10
N LEU A 129 -4.18 7.63 -3.77
CA LEU A 129 -3.75 6.59 -4.72
C LEU A 129 -4.79 6.32 -5.82
N GLY A 130 -6.06 6.17 -5.43
CA GLY A 130 -7.14 5.86 -6.37
C GLY A 130 -7.38 6.96 -7.40
N ARG A 131 -7.28 8.24 -6.99
CA ARG A 131 -7.41 9.37 -7.92
C ARG A 131 -6.24 9.47 -8.88
N ALA A 132 -5.01 9.23 -8.42
CA ALA A 132 -3.83 9.22 -9.29
C ALA A 132 -3.96 8.13 -10.38
N ALA A 133 -4.32 6.91 -9.99
CA ALA A 133 -4.57 5.82 -10.94
C ALA A 133 -5.73 6.12 -11.90
N ALA A 134 -6.85 6.66 -11.38
CA ALA A 134 -7.99 7.06 -12.21
C ALA A 134 -7.60 8.07 -13.29
N SER A 135 -6.80 9.08 -12.94
CA SER A 135 -6.37 10.12 -13.88
C SER A 135 -5.56 9.55 -15.05
N VAL A 136 -4.67 8.59 -14.78
CA VAL A 136 -3.87 7.95 -15.85
C VAL A 136 -4.72 7.01 -16.69
N LEU A 137 -5.66 6.28 -16.09
CA LEU A 137 -6.57 5.43 -16.86
C LEU A 137 -7.48 6.23 -17.78
N LEU A 138 -7.96 7.39 -17.33
CA LEU A 138 -8.71 8.34 -18.17
C LEU A 138 -7.86 8.85 -19.33
N SER A 139 -6.58 9.19 -19.10
CA SER A 139 -5.70 9.65 -20.18
C SER A 139 -5.35 8.55 -21.21
N LEU A 140 -5.42 7.28 -20.80
CA LEU A 140 -5.31 6.12 -21.70
C LEU A 140 -6.61 5.82 -22.47
N GLY A 141 -7.70 6.56 -22.21
CA GLY A 141 -8.96 6.45 -22.94
C GLY A 141 -9.96 5.46 -22.36
N PHE A 142 -9.76 4.95 -21.13
CA PHE A 142 -10.76 4.12 -20.46
C PHE A 142 -11.90 4.97 -19.90
N ALA A 143 -13.11 4.39 -19.84
CA ALA A 143 -14.15 4.91 -18.98
C ALA A 143 -13.85 4.51 -17.52
N VAL A 144 -13.82 5.47 -16.59
CA VAL A 144 -13.49 5.18 -15.17
C VAL A 144 -14.68 5.51 -14.28
N ASN A 145 -15.11 4.53 -13.49
CA ASN A 145 -16.13 4.67 -12.47
C ASN A 145 -15.47 4.59 -11.09
N GLY A 146 -15.76 5.54 -10.20
CA GLY A 146 -15.14 5.59 -8.89
C GLY A 146 -16.16 5.56 -7.76
N TRP A 147 -15.79 4.91 -6.66
CA TRP A 147 -16.59 4.88 -5.43
C TRP A 147 -15.76 5.40 -4.24
N SER A 148 -16.40 6.18 -3.38
CA SER A 148 -15.86 6.68 -2.12
C SER A 148 -16.93 6.56 -1.03
N ARG A 149 -16.52 6.54 0.23
CA ARG A 149 -17.42 6.52 1.40
C ARG A 149 -18.10 7.87 1.66
N THR A 150 -17.54 8.94 1.11
CA THR A 150 -17.99 10.33 1.24
C THR A 150 -18.89 10.75 0.10
#